data_AF-A0ABD7GP57-F1
#
_entry.id   AF-A0ABD7GP57-F1
#
_cell.length_a   1.000
_cell.length_b   1.000
_cell.length_c   1.000
_cell.angle_alpha   90.00
_cell.angle_beta   90.00
_cell.angle_gamma   90.00
#
_symmetry.space_group_name_H-M   'P 1'
#
loop_
_entity.id
_entity.type
_entity.pdbx_description
1 polymer ?
#
loop_
_entity_poly.entity_id
_entity_poly.type
_entity_poly.pdbx_seq_one_letter_code
_entity_poly.pdbx_strand_id
1 'polypeptide(L)'
;LAMLIGSHCEIVLHSLQDLKCSAIRIANGEHTGRKIGSPITDLALRMLHGMTGADSSVSKCYFTRAKSGVLMKSLTIAIRNREQRVIGLLCINMNLDVPFSQIMSTFV
;
A
#
# COMPACT_ATOMS: atom_id res chain seq x y z
N LEU A 1 4.73 9.87 -6.53
CA LEU A 1 5.35 8.99 -5.50
C LEU A 1 6.11 7.82 -6.11
N ALA A 2 5.51 6.96 -6.93
CA ALA A 2 6.22 5.81 -7.49
C ALA A 2 7.45 6.20 -8.34
N MET A 3 7.37 7.28 -9.11
CA MET A 3 8.54 7.83 -9.81
C MET A 3 9.60 8.44 -8.89
N LEU A 4 9.22 8.92 -7.70
CA LEU A 4 10.14 9.54 -6.74
C LEU A 4 11.00 8.48 -6.03
N ILE A 5 10.40 7.34 -5.69
CA ILE A 5 11.07 6.25 -4.96
C ILE A 5 11.64 5.20 -5.95
N GLY A 6 11.25 5.28 -7.22
CA GLY A 6 11.66 4.37 -8.28
C GLY A 6 10.95 3.01 -8.22
N SER A 7 11.46 2.08 -9.02
CA SER A 7 10.83 0.77 -9.27
C SER A 7 10.72 -0.10 -8.04
N HIS A 8 11.50 0.16 -6.97
CA HIS A 8 11.54 -0.64 -5.74
C HIS A 8 10.36 -0.40 -4.79
N CYS A 9 9.47 0.54 -5.13
CA CYS A 9 8.30 0.89 -4.34
C CYS A 9 7.03 0.65 -5.15
N GLU A 10 6.17 -0.24 -4.64
CA GLU A 10 4.83 -0.45 -5.15
C GLU A 10 3.84 0.46 -4.42
N ILE A 11 2.95 1.08 -5.18
CA ILE A 11 1.87 1.90 -4.63
C ILE A 11 0.53 1.36 -5.10
N VAL A 12 -0.36 1.12 -4.16
CA VAL A 12 -1.70 0.58 -4.43
C VAL A 12 -2.74 1.53 -3.87
N LEU A 13 -3.66 1.96 -4.73
CA LEU A 13 -4.85 2.71 -4.34
C LEU A 13 -6.05 1.76 -4.29
N HIS A 14 -6.70 1.70 -3.14
CA HIS A 14 -7.90 0.92 -2.91
C HIS A 14 -9.14 1.82 -2.80
N SER A 15 -10.21 1.44 -3.51
CA SER A 15 -11.58 1.88 -3.23
C SER A 15 -12.23 0.90 -2.26
N LEU A 16 -12.97 1.42 -1.27
CA LEU A 16 -13.74 0.59 -0.34
C LEU A 16 -15.20 0.33 -0.78
N GLN A 17 -15.56 0.72 -2.00
CA GLN A 17 -16.91 0.48 -2.55
C GLN A 17 -17.18 -1.01 -2.84
N ASP A 18 -16.18 -1.71 -3.38
CA ASP A 18 -16.20 -3.16 -3.57
C ASP A 18 -14.88 -3.75 -3.07
N LEU A 19 -14.93 -4.46 -1.94
CA LEU A 19 -13.75 -5.05 -1.31
C LEU A 19 -13.14 -6.18 -2.15
N LYS A 20 -13.93 -6.83 -3.02
CA LYS A 20 -13.44 -7.89 -3.92
C LYS A 20 -12.65 -7.33 -5.09
N CYS A 21 -12.98 -6.12 -5.53
CA CYS A 21 -12.33 -5.41 -6.63
C CYS A 21 -11.67 -4.09 -6.18
N SER A 22 -11.15 -4.07 -4.96
CA SER A 22 -10.76 -2.81 -4.31
C SER A 22 -9.59 -2.09 -4.97
N ALA A 23 -8.61 -2.80 -5.54
CA ALA A 23 -7.41 -2.17 -6.11
C ALA A 23 -7.75 -1.49 -7.45
N ILE A 24 -7.97 -0.17 -7.42
CA ILE A 24 -8.40 0.61 -8.59
C ILE A 24 -7.21 1.21 -9.35
N ARG A 25 -6.06 1.37 -8.71
CA ARG A 25 -4.82 1.82 -9.36
C ARG A 25 -3.60 1.24 -8.68
N ILE A 26 -2.63 0.83 -9.47
CA ILE A 26 -1.36 0.28 -8.99
C ILE A 26 -0.22 0.93 -9.78
N ALA A 27 0.83 1.35 -9.09
CA ALA A 27 2.11 1.72 -9.70
C ALA A 27 3.19 0.74 -9.22
N ASN A 28 4.05 0.29 -10.14
CA ASN A 28 5.10 -0.72 -9.89
C ASN A 28 4.55 -2.03 -9.28
N GLY A 29 3.40 -2.52 -9.78
CA GLY A 29 2.68 -3.69 -9.24
C GLY A 29 3.34 -5.05 -9.38
N GLU A 30 4.54 -5.08 -9.96
CA GLU A 30 5.30 -6.29 -10.28
C GLU A 30 5.79 -7.01 -9.01
N HIS A 31 5.97 -6.30 -7.90
CA HIS A 31 6.52 -6.85 -6.66
C HIS A 31 5.56 -7.75 -5.90
N THR A 32 4.28 -7.36 -5.80
CA THR A 32 3.29 -8.18 -5.09
C THR A 32 2.48 -9.09 -6.02
N GLY A 33 2.61 -8.90 -7.34
CA GLY A 33 1.80 -9.57 -8.34
C GLY A 33 0.34 -9.13 -8.35
N ARG A 34 0.02 -7.99 -7.71
CA ARG A 34 -1.32 -7.43 -7.74
C ARG A 34 -1.61 -6.82 -9.11
N LYS A 35 -2.87 -6.97 -9.53
CA LYS A 35 -3.43 -6.32 -10.72
C LYS A 35 -4.61 -5.44 -10.33
N ILE A 36 -4.99 -4.52 -11.19
CA ILE A 36 -6.24 -3.76 -11.03
C ILE A 36 -7.40 -4.77 -10.87
N GLY A 37 -8.29 -4.51 -9.90
CA GLY A 37 -9.35 -5.43 -9.50
C GLY A 37 -8.94 -6.47 -8.46
N SER A 38 -7.70 -6.45 -7.95
CA SER A 38 -7.32 -7.34 -6.84
C SER A 38 -8.11 -7.01 -5.57
N PRO A 39 -8.47 -8.03 -4.77
CA PRO A 39 -9.19 -7.82 -3.52
C PRO A 39 -8.30 -7.12 -2.48
N ILE A 40 -8.95 -6.48 -1.52
CA ILE A 40 -8.27 -5.98 -0.33
C ILE A 40 -7.77 -7.17 0.50
N THR A 41 -6.67 -7.01 1.21
CA THR A 41 -6.15 -8.08 2.09
C THR A 41 -6.80 -8.02 3.47
N ASP A 42 -6.85 -9.17 4.14
CA ASP A 42 -7.34 -9.24 5.53
C ASP A 42 -6.53 -8.33 6.48
N LEU A 43 -5.23 -8.17 6.21
CA LEU A 43 -4.38 -7.24 6.96
C LEU A 43 -4.85 -5.79 6.80
N ALA A 44 -5.15 -5.35 5.58
CA ALA A 44 -5.64 -4.01 5.32
C ALA A 44 -7.05 -3.81 5.91
N LEU A 45 -7.90 -4.84 5.92
CA LEU A 45 -9.21 -4.81 6.60
C LEU A 45 -9.08 -4.66 8.12
N ARG A 46 -8.13 -5.38 8.74
CA ARG A 46 -7.86 -5.20 10.18
C ARG A 46 -7.34 -3.81 10.49
N MET A 47 -6.47 -3.26 9.64
CA MET A 47 -5.99 -1.88 9.79
C MET A 47 -7.12 -0.87 9.64
N LEU A 48 -8.02 -1.09 8.68
CA LEU A 48 -9.21 -0.26 8.50
C LEU A 48 -10.07 -0.20 9.77
N HIS A 49 -10.32 -1.34 10.42
CA HIS A 49 -11.04 -1.38 11.71
C HIS A 49 -10.31 -0.65 12.85
N GLY A 50 -8.98 -0.61 12.82
CA GLY A 50 -8.21 0.20 13.78
C GLY A 50 -8.25 1.70 13.46
N MET A 51 -8.38 2.06 12.18
CA MET A 51 -8.42 3.44 11.69
C MET A 51 -9.81 4.05 11.72
N THR A 52 -10.88 3.31 12.05
CA THR A 52 -12.22 3.91 12.17
C THR A 52 -12.34 4.87 13.36
N GLY A 53 -11.38 4.87 14.30
CA GLY A 53 -11.25 5.91 15.34
C GLY A 53 -10.69 7.24 14.82
N ALA A 54 -10.90 8.31 15.59
CA ALA A 54 -10.54 9.69 15.19
C ALA A 54 -9.04 9.96 15.10
N ASP A 55 -8.19 9.13 15.73
CA ASP A 55 -6.83 9.56 16.07
C ASP A 55 -5.71 9.15 15.10
N SER A 56 -5.97 8.38 14.03
CA SER A 56 -4.94 8.22 12.99
C SER A 56 -5.49 7.88 11.62
N SER A 57 -5.04 8.63 10.61
CA SER A 57 -5.27 8.31 9.19
C SER A 57 -4.09 7.54 8.58
N VAL A 58 -3.07 7.21 9.38
CA VAL A 58 -1.85 6.55 8.89
C VAL A 58 -1.52 5.40 9.83
N SER A 59 -1.27 4.21 9.27
CA SER A 59 -0.81 3.07 10.06
C SER A 59 0.60 3.33 10.56
N LYS A 60 0.99 2.66 11.65
CA LYS A 60 2.41 2.41 11.91
C LYS A 60 3.01 1.67 10.70
N CYS A 61 4.31 1.84 10.43
CA CYS A 61 5.00 1.00 9.45
C CYS A 61 4.99 -0.47 9.91
N TYR A 62 4.79 -1.39 8.97
CA TYR A 62 4.76 -2.82 9.25
C TYR A 62 5.47 -3.60 8.15
N PHE A 63 5.83 -4.85 8.43
CA PHE A 63 6.48 -5.73 7.48
C PHE A 63 5.48 -6.74 6.93
N THR A 64 5.56 -7.02 5.64
CA THR A 64 4.80 -8.08 4.97
C THR A 64 5.70 -8.90 4.07
N ARG A 65 5.22 -10.05 3.62
CA ARG A 65 5.85 -10.79 2.54
C ARG A 65 4.97 -10.77 1.31
N ALA A 66 5.56 -10.49 0.16
CA ALA A 66 4.89 -10.67 -1.12
C ALA A 66 4.66 -12.16 -1.39
N LYS A 67 3.82 -12.48 -2.39
CA LYS A 67 3.59 -13.88 -2.81
C LYS A 67 4.88 -14.58 -3.25
N SER A 68 5.85 -13.82 -3.76
CA SER A 68 7.19 -14.29 -4.12
C SER A 68 8.08 -14.62 -2.92
N GLY A 69 7.66 -14.29 -1.69
CA GLY A 69 8.46 -14.45 -0.46
C GLY A 69 9.27 -13.20 -0.08
N VAL A 70 9.39 -12.23 -0.99
CA VAL A 70 10.13 -10.98 -0.81
C VAL A 70 9.66 -10.20 0.41
N LEU A 71 10.59 -9.73 1.22
CA LEU A 71 10.27 -8.89 2.39
C LEU A 71 9.92 -7.47 1.95
N MET A 72 8.76 -7.00 2.41
CA MET A 72 8.26 -5.66 2.12
C MET A 72 8.11 -4.87 3.42
N LYS A 73 8.51 -3.60 3.40
CA LYS A 73 8.13 -2.62 4.43
C LYS A 73 7.01 -1.75 3.90
N SER A 74 5.89 -1.76 4.61
CA SER A 74 4.63 -1.19 4.16
C SER A 74 4.09 -0.15 5.12
N LEU A 75 3.33 0.79 4.57
CA LEU A 75 2.48 1.71 5.31
C LEU A 75 1.14 1.88 4.58
N THR A 76 0.07 2.13 5.33
CA THR A 76 -1.27 2.34 4.79
C THR A 76 -1.81 3.68 5.28
N ILE A 77 -2.31 4.48 4.35
CA ILE A 77 -2.95 5.78 4.62
C ILE A 77 -4.43 5.65 4.30
N ALA A 78 -5.29 5.97 5.27
CA ALA A 78 -6.72 6.05 5.10
C ALA A 78 -7.11 7.33 4.37
N ILE A 79 -7.93 7.21 3.32
CA ILE A 79 -8.52 8.33 2.58
C ILE A 79 -9.93 8.52 3.11
N ARG A 80 -10.24 9.73 3.60
CA ARG A 80 -11.54 10.07 4.19
C ARG A 80 -12.33 11.04 3.32
N ASN A 81 -13.65 10.92 3.36
CA ASN A 81 -14.55 11.90 2.79
C ASN A 81 -14.76 13.09 3.75
N ARG A 82 -15.62 14.05 3.35
CA ARG A 82 -15.97 15.22 4.17
C ARG A 82 -16.67 14.87 5.50
N GLU A 83 -17.29 13.69 5.57
CA GLU A 83 -17.98 13.16 6.76
C GLU A 83 -17.03 12.36 7.68
N GLN A 84 -15.72 12.43 7.46
CA GLN A 84 -14.69 11.65 8.19
C GLN A 84 -14.76 10.13 8.02
N ARG A 85 -15.61 9.63 7.12
CA ARG A 85 -15.69 8.20 6.79
C ARG A 85 -14.52 7.80 5.90
N VAL A 86 -13.86 6.69 6.22
CA VAL A 86 -12.83 6.09 5.36
C VAL A 86 -13.50 5.52 4.10
N ILE A 87 -13.08 6.01 2.93
CA ILE A 87 -13.62 5.64 1.61
C ILE A 87 -12.59 4.92 0.72
N GLY A 88 -11.31 4.95 1.11
CA GLY A 88 -10.22 4.37 0.35
C GLY A 88 -8.96 4.19 1.19
N LEU A 89 -7.99 3.47 0.65
CA LEU A 89 -6.67 3.30 1.25
C LEU A 89 -5.58 3.56 0.20
N LEU A 90 -4.51 4.24 0.60
CA LEU A 90 -3.27 4.34 -0.16
C LEU A 90 -2.21 3.51 0.56
N CYS A 91 -1.83 2.38 -0.04
CA CYS A 91 -0.78 1.51 0.46
C CYS A 91 0.52 1.80 -0.28
N ILE A 92 1.60 1.95 0.48
CA ILE A 92 2.96 2.11 -0.05
C ILE A 92 3.77 0.91 0.46
N ASN A 93 4.36 0.15 -0.46
CA ASN A 93 5.09 -1.08 -0.17
C ASN A 93 6.50 -0.99 -0.76
N MET A 94 7.52 -0.96 0.09
CA MET A 94 8.92 -0.93 -0.32
C MET A 94 9.51 -2.33 -0.29
N ASN A 95 10.08 -2.77 -1.40
CA ASN A 95 10.86 -4.01 -1.50
C ASN A 95 12.18 -3.83 -0.72
N LEU A 96 12.48 -4.74 0.20
CA LEU A 96 13.69 -4.70 1.01
C LEU A 96 14.76 -5.70 0.60
N ASP A 97 14.47 -6.58 -0.36
CA ASP A 97 15.46 -7.54 -0.89
C ASP A 97 16.37 -6.88 -1.94
N VAL A 98 16.12 -5.62 -2.28
CA VAL A 98 16.96 -4.85 -3.20
C VAL A 98 18.12 -4.18 -2.44
N PRO A 99 19.33 -4.13 -3.02
CA PRO A 99 20.45 -3.42 -2.41
C PRO A 99 20.11 -1.95 -2.17
N PHE A 100 20.47 -1.43 -0.99
CA PHE A 100 20.25 -0.03 -0.65
C PHE A 100 20.87 0.95 -1.66
N SER A 101 21.99 0.56 -2.29
CA SER A 101 22.62 1.34 -3.35
C SER A 101 21.72 1.56 -4.57
N GLN A 102 20.88 0.58 -4.92
CA GLN A 102 19.91 0.74 -6.02
C GLN A 102 18.81 1.73 -5.63
N ILE A 103 18.34 1.70 -4.38
CA ILE A 103 17.40 2.70 -3.88
C ILE A 103 18.03 4.09 -3.92
N MET A 104 19.30 4.25 -3.51
CA MET A 104 19.98 5.55 -3.56
C MET A 104 20.15 6.07 -4.98
N SER A 105 20.33 5.19 -5.97
CA SER A 105 20.45 5.59 -7.37
C SER A 105 19.19 6.24 -7.95
N THR A 106 18.02 6.10 -7.30
CA THR A 106 16.80 6.77 -7.76
C THR A 106 16.71 8.25 -7.36
N PHE A 107 17.61 8.71 -6.48
CA PHE A 107 17.66 10.08 -5.97
C PHE A 107 18.79 10.93 -6.58
N VAL A 108 19.63 10.32 -7.42
CA VAL A 108 20.78 10.93 -8.10
C VAL A 108 20.50 10.97 -9.59
#